data_AF-F3AQV4-F1
#
_entry.id   AF-F3AQV4-F1
#
_cell.length_a   1.000
_cell.length_b   1.000
_cell.length_c   1.000
_cell.angle_alpha   90.00
_cell.angle_beta   90.00
_cell.angle_gamma   90.00
#
_symmetry.space_group_name_H-M   'P 1'
#
loop_
_entity.id
_entity.type
_entity.pdbx_description
1 polymer ?
#
loop_
_entity_poly.entity_id
_entity_poly.type
_entity_poly.pdbx_seq_one_letter_code
_entity_poly.pdbx_strand_id
1 'polypeptide(L)'
;MNTKLLTSILQSSNDLITSEDFLTRHRIGNAFTRSGKLSFSNLIYFVLQSVHKSIPINYARFLENFPSDLPIFVSKQAISKARQGISHKAFLELFRLSVKQFYFQPVNLRTWNGFHIYAVDGSTIQIP
;
A
#
# COMPACT_ATOMS: atom_id res chain seq x y z
N MET A 1 -5.44 -11.25 17.74
CA MET A 1 -5.67 -10.80 16.35
C MET A 1 -5.88 -12.04 15.49
N ASN A 2 -6.93 -12.10 14.66
CA ASN A 2 -7.19 -13.27 13.82
C ASN A 2 -6.16 -13.32 12.68
N THR A 3 -5.08 -14.09 12.87
CA THR A 3 -3.97 -14.20 11.91
C THR A 3 -4.44 -14.66 10.54
N LYS A 4 -5.44 -15.56 10.48
CA LYS A 4 -6.04 -16.01 9.21
C LYS A 4 -6.69 -14.87 8.43
N LEU A 5 -7.39 -13.97 9.12
CA LEU A 5 -7.99 -12.79 8.51
C LEU A 5 -6.92 -11.86 7.93
N LEU A 6 -5.89 -11.55 8.73
CA LEU A 6 -4.81 -10.69 8.25
C LEU A 6 -4.11 -11.29 7.03
N THR A 7 -3.77 -12.58 7.05
CA THR A 7 -3.16 -13.26 5.91
C THR A 7 -4.06 -13.22 4.68
N SER A 8 -5.38 -13.41 4.83
CA SER A 8 -6.34 -13.32 3.72
C SER A 8 -6.38 -11.91 3.11
N ILE A 9 -6.33 -10.87 3.95
CA ILE A 9 -6.30 -9.48 3.50
C ILE A 9 -5.01 -9.17 2.74
N LEU A 10 -3.87 -9.58 3.29
CA LEU A 10 -2.56 -9.37 2.66
C LEU A 10 -2.47 -10.10 1.31
N GLN A 11 -2.93 -11.36 1.25
CA GLN A 11 -2.96 -12.13 0.01
C GLN A 11 -3.83 -11.45 -1.05
N SER A 12 -5.07 -11.08 -0.69
CA SER A 12 -5.99 -10.44 -1.62
C SER A 12 -5.50 -9.07 -2.09
N SER A 13 -4.82 -8.33 -1.21
CA SER A 13 -4.17 -7.06 -1.55
C SER A 13 -3.03 -7.28 -2.54
N ASN A 14 -2.18 -8.30 -2.31
CA ASN A 14 -1.07 -8.64 -3.20
C ASN A 14 -1.57 -9.11 -4.59
N ASP A 15 -2.61 -9.94 -4.62
CA ASP A 15 -3.23 -10.41 -5.86
C ASP A 15 -3.81 -9.22 -6.66
N LEU A 16 -4.42 -8.25 -5.97
CA LEU A 16 -4.91 -7.04 -6.60
C LEU A 16 -3.76 -6.18 -7.15
N ILE A 17 -2.71 -5.94 -6.36
CA ILE A 17 -1.57 -5.08 -6.73
C ILE A 17 -0.78 -5.64 -7.92
N THR A 18 -0.71 -6.97 -8.05
CA THR A 18 0.00 -7.65 -9.15
C THR A 18 -0.87 -7.84 -10.40
N SER A 19 -2.17 -7.53 -10.35
CA SER A 19 -3.06 -7.67 -11.51
C SER A 19 -2.88 -6.55 -12.54
N GLU A 20 -2.92 -6.93 -13.82
CA GLU A 20 -2.83 -5.98 -14.95
C GLU A 20 -4.03 -5.03 -15.03
N ASP A 21 -5.21 -5.51 -14.61
CA ASP A 21 -6.43 -4.71 -14.52
C ASP A 21 -6.26 -3.55 -13.52
N PHE A 22 -5.70 -3.83 -12.33
CA PHE A 22 -5.45 -2.80 -11.33
C PHE A 22 -4.42 -1.77 -11.80
N LEU A 23 -3.34 -2.21 -12.47
CA LEU A 23 -2.39 -1.32 -13.13
C LEU A 23 -3.11 -0.42 -14.14
N THR A 24 -3.88 -1.01 -15.05
CA THR A 24 -4.54 -0.29 -16.14
C THR A 24 -5.53 0.75 -15.64
N ARG A 25 -6.31 0.42 -14.59
CA ARG A 25 -7.30 1.33 -14.00
C ARG A 25 -6.68 2.50 -13.23
N HIS A 26 -5.49 2.31 -12.65
CA HIS A 26 -4.91 3.28 -11.73
C HIS A 26 -3.62 3.94 -12.18
N ARG A 27 -3.04 3.54 -13.32
CA ARG A 27 -1.98 4.35 -13.95
C ARG A 27 -2.56 5.66 -14.48
N ILE A 28 -1.78 6.73 -14.37
CA ILE A 28 -2.13 8.04 -14.93
C ILE A 28 -1.49 8.17 -16.31
N GLY A 29 -2.33 8.35 -17.32
CA GLY A 29 -1.90 8.48 -18.72
C GLY A 29 -1.07 7.28 -19.17
N ASN A 30 0.08 7.55 -19.78
CA ASN A 30 0.98 6.53 -20.32
C ASN A 30 2.05 6.06 -19.32
N ALA A 31 1.88 6.33 -18.01
CA ALA A 31 2.80 5.81 -17.00
C ALA A 31 2.80 4.27 -16.99
N PHE A 32 3.96 3.67 -16.71
CA PHE A 32 4.14 2.21 -16.57
C PHE A 32 3.81 1.35 -17.81
N THR A 33 3.59 1.94 -18.98
CA THR A 33 3.36 1.18 -20.23
C THR A 33 4.64 0.61 -20.84
N ARG A 34 5.80 1.15 -20.46
CA ARG A 34 7.12 0.67 -20.88
C ARG A 34 7.75 -0.10 -19.74
N SER A 35 8.56 -1.10 -20.07
CA SER A 35 9.38 -1.87 -19.12
C SER A 35 10.43 -0.97 -18.45
N GLY A 36 10.02 -0.27 -17.39
CA GLY A 36 10.88 0.56 -16.56
C GLY A 36 11.47 -0.23 -15.40
N LYS A 37 12.60 0.25 -14.85
CA LYS A 37 13.29 -0.39 -13.72
C LYS A 37 12.48 -0.39 -12.40
N LEU A 38 11.40 0.38 -12.33
CA LEU A 38 10.50 0.46 -11.18
C LEU A 38 9.07 0.20 -11.68
N SER A 39 8.59 -1.02 -11.46
CA SER A 39 7.25 -1.43 -11.86
C SER A 39 6.18 -0.71 -11.02
N PHE A 40 4.95 -0.72 -11.53
CA PHE A 40 3.79 -0.19 -10.82
C PHE A 40 3.62 -0.85 -9.43
N SER A 41 3.63 -2.18 -9.37
CA SER A 41 3.47 -2.95 -8.14
C SER A 41 4.59 -2.67 -7.13
N ASN A 42 5.86 -2.63 -7.58
CA ASN A 42 6.99 -2.31 -6.70
C ASN A 42 6.88 -0.91 -6.12
N LEU A 43 6.38 0.05 -6.88
CA LEU A 43 6.18 1.40 -6.38
C LEU A 43 5.01 1.49 -5.38
N ILE A 44 3.94 0.72 -5.59
CA ILE A 44 2.87 0.58 -4.58
C ILE A 44 3.44 0.00 -3.28
N TYR A 45 4.20 -1.10 -3.34
CA TYR A 45 4.82 -1.69 -2.15
C TYR A 45 5.75 -0.72 -1.44
N PHE A 46 6.59 0.00 -2.19
CA PHE A 46 7.48 1.02 -1.66
C PHE A 46 6.73 2.13 -0.92
N VAL A 47 5.57 2.57 -1.45
CA VAL A 47 4.73 3.58 -0.80
C VAL A 47 4.07 3.01 0.45
N LEU A 48 3.54 1.78 0.40
CA LEU A 48 2.88 1.13 1.55
C LEU A 48 3.85 0.82 2.70
N GLN A 49 5.14 0.60 2.42
CA GLN A 49 6.15 0.42 3.46
C GLN A 49 6.32 1.65 4.37
N SER A 50 5.87 2.84 3.92
CA SER A 50 5.70 4.10 4.68
C SER A 50 6.56 4.22 5.94
N VAL A 51 7.87 4.39 5.77
CA VAL A 51 8.82 4.65 6.87
C VAL A 51 9.11 6.14 7.02
N HIS A 52 9.25 6.61 8.26
CA HIS A 52 9.72 7.94 8.64
C HIS A 52 11.24 8.11 8.40
N LYS A 53 11.72 7.77 7.20
CA LYS A 53 13.12 7.89 6.79
C LYS A 53 13.20 8.49 5.39
N SER A 54 14.39 8.96 5.02
CA SER A 54 14.60 9.51 3.68
C SER A 54 14.40 8.43 2.60
N ILE A 55 13.99 8.86 1.40
CA ILE A 55 13.75 7.95 0.26
C ILE A 55 14.90 6.95 0.00
N PRO A 56 16.20 7.34 0.02
CA PRO A 56 17.29 6.39 -0.20
C PRO A 56 17.41 5.32 0.90
N ILE A 57 17.23 5.70 2.17
CA ILE A 57 17.25 4.77 3.30
C ILE A 57 16.07 3.80 3.21
N ASN A 58 14.89 4.32 2.84
CA ASN A 58 13.71 3.49 2.60
C ASN A 58 13.97 2.52 1.44
N TYR A 59 14.53 3.00 0.34
CA TYR A 59 14.80 2.18 -0.84
C TYR A 59 15.79 1.05 -0.56
N ALA A 60 16.85 1.30 0.21
CA ALA A 60 17.78 0.25 0.65
C ALA A 60 17.06 -0.86 1.44
N ARG A 61 16.19 -0.50 2.39
CA ARG A 61 15.36 -1.46 3.14
C ARG A 61 14.32 -2.16 2.26
N PHE A 62 13.80 -1.46 1.26
CA PHE A 62 12.87 -2.04 0.30
C PHE A 62 13.57 -3.15 -0.50
N LEU A 63 14.82 -2.94 -0.93
CA LEU A 63 15.63 -3.96 -1.61
C LEU A 63 15.90 -5.18 -0.72
N GLU A 64 16.10 -5.00 0.60
CA GLU A 64 16.26 -6.12 1.55
C GLU A 64 14.99 -6.98 1.64
N ASN A 65 13.81 -6.36 1.57
CA ASN A 65 12.52 -7.04 1.70
C ASN A 65 11.98 -7.60 0.36
N PHE A 66 12.41 -7.04 -0.77
CA PHE A 66 11.97 -7.40 -2.11
C PHE A 66 13.18 -7.60 -3.03
N PRO A 67 13.95 -8.69 -2.86
CA PRO A 67 15.24 -8.87 -3.53
C PRO A 67 15.17 -9.14 -5.06
N SER A 68 13.99 -9.15 -5.68
CA SER A 68 13.82 -9.49 -7.10
C SER A 68 13.83 -8.25 -8.03
N ASP A 69 14.57 -8.34 -9.14
CA ASP A 69 14.59 -7.50 -10.36
C ASP A 69 14.63 -5.96 -10.21
N LEU A 70 14.85 -5.47 -8.99
CA LEU A 70 14.98 -4.04 -8.72
C LEU A 70 16.42 -3.57 -8.93
N PRO A 71 16.60 -2.35 -9.47
CA PRO A 71 17.94 -1.78 -9.61
C PRO A 71 18.55 -1.49 -8.24
N ILE A 72 19.86 -1.76 -8.11
CA ILE A 72 20.64 -1.48 -6.88
C ILE A 72 20.50 -0.01 -6.42
N PHE A 73 20.26 0.90 -7.36
CA PHE A 73 20.07 2.32 -7.08
C PHE A 73 18.95 2.94 -7.92
N VAL A 74 18.14 3.78 -7.28
CA VAL A 74 17.18 4.69 -7.92
C VAL A 74 17.29 6.06 -7.27
N SER A 75 17.33 7.11 -8.09
CA SER A 75 17.39 8.48 -7.56
C SER A 75 16.06 8.88 -6.89
N LYS A 76 16.13 9.77 -5.90
CA LYS A 76 14.93 10.35 -5.24
C LYS A 76 13.96 10.95 -6.26
N GLN A 77 14.50 11.61 -7.28
CA GLN A 77 13.72 12.24 -8.35
C GLN A 77 12.99 11.21 -9.21
N ALA A 78 13.63 10.09 -9.53
CA ALA A 78 13.02 9.02 -10.31
C ALA A 78 11.85 8.37 -9.55
N ILE A 79 12.00 8.09 -8.25
CA ILE A 79 10.91 7.58 -7.40
C ILE A 79 9.77 8.61 -7.32
N SER A 80 10.09 9.88 -7.08
CA SER A 80 9.08 10.95 -6.99
C SER A 80 8.29 11.09 -8.29
N LYS A 81 8.98 11.08 -9.44
CA LYS A 81 8.37 11.15 -10.77
C LYS A 81 7.51 9.93 -11.08
N ALA A 82 8.00 8.72 -10.78
CA ALA A 82 7.24 7.50 -11.00
C ALA A 82 5.95 7.50 -10.16
N ARG A 83 6.01 8.01 -8.92
CA ARG A 83 4.86 8.03 -8.00
C ARG A 83 3.72 8.91 -8.52
N GLN A 84 4.05 10.00 -9.22
CA GLN A 84 3.05 10.85 -9.89
C GLN A 84 2.28 10.12 -11.00
N GLY A 85 2.78 8.96 -11.47
CA GLY A 85 2.09 8.11 -12.42
C GLY A 85 1.00 7.22 -11.80
N ILE A 86 0.83 7.23 -10.48
CA ILE A 86 -0.15 6.39 -9.76
C ILE A 86 -1.30 7.27 -9.26
N SER A 87 -2.53 6.89 -9.61
CA SER A 87 -3.73 7.51 -9.08
C SER A 87 -3.89 7.22 -7.59
N HIS A 88 -4.24 8.24 -6.81
CA HIS A 88 -4.59 8.06 -5.38
C HIS A 88 -5.74 7.06 -5.18
N LYS A 89 -6.57 6.84 -6.22
CA LYS A 89 -7.66 5.85 -6.20
C LYS A 89 -7.17 4.41 -6.03
N ALA A 90 -5.91 4.10 -6.38
CA ALA A 90 -5.30 2.79 -6.13
C ALA A 90 -5.30 2.47 -4.62
N PHE A 91 -4.83 3.43 -3.83
CA PHE A 91 -4.75 3.28 -2.36
C PHE A 91 -6.13 3.29 -1.72
N LEU A 92 -7.07 4.06 -2.27
CA LEU A 92 -8.47 4.04 -1.82
C LEU A 92 -9.13 2.67 -2.05
N GLU A 93 -8.85 2.03 -3.19
CA GLU A 93 -9.36 0.69 -3.48
C GLU A 93 -8.74 -0.38 -2.57
N LEU A 94 -7.42 -0.32 -2.34
CA LEU A 94 -6.75 -1.20 -1.39
C LEU A 94 -7.31 -1.05 0.03
N PHE A 95 -7.56 0.19 0.46
CA PHE A 95 -8.19 0.47 1.74
C PHE A 95 -9.63 -0.09 1.79
N ARG A 96 -10.42 0.09 0.74
CA ARG A 96 -11.78 -0.47 0.68
C ARG A 96 -11.78 -2.00 0.68
N LEU A 97 -10.80 -2.63 0.03
CA LEU A 97 -10.64 -4.08 0.05
C LEU A 97 -10.39 -4.59 1.48
N SER A 98 -9.46 -3.96 2.21
CA SER A 98 -9.15 -4.37 3.59
C SER A 98 -10.34 -4.15 4.52
N VAL A 99 -11.03 -3.01 4.42
CA VAL A 99 -12.26 -2.70 5.17
C VAL A 99 -13.34 -3.75 4.87
N LYS A 100 -13.61 -4.01 3.58
CA LYS A 100 -14.62 -5.00 3.18
C LYS A 100 -14.29 -6.37 3.76
N GLN A 101 -13.07 -6.85 3.62
CA GLN A 101 -12.70 -8.17 4.13
C GLN A 101 -12.73 -8.24 5.66
N PHE A 102 -12.41 -7.15 6.36
CA PHE A 102 -12.48 -7.11 7.81
C PHE A 102 -13.92 -7.16 8.34
N TYR A 103 -14.81 -6.31 7.81
CA TYR A 103 -16.18 -6.16 8.35
C TYR A 103 -17.18 -7.18 7.80
N PHE A 104 -16.94 -7.79 6.63
CA PHE A 104 -17.85 -8.81 6.07
C PHE A 104 -17.60 -10.23 6.61
N GLN A 105 -16.58 -10.43 7.43
CA GLN A 105 -16.38 -11.72 8.09
C GLN A 105 -17.46 -11.91 9.18
N PRO A 106 -17.94 -13.15 9.40
CA PRO A 106 -18.91 -13.48 10.47
C PRO A 106 -18.28 -13.41 11.88
N VAL A 107 -17.27 -12.58 12.07
CA VAL A 107 -16.74 -12.26 13.40
C VAL A 107 -17.79 -11.39 14.07
N ASN A 108 -18.28 -11.82 15.23
CA ASN A 108 -19.20 -11.04 16.05
C ASN A 108 -18.46 -9.82 16.63
N LEU A 109 -18.29 -8.78 15.80
CA LEU A 109 -17.78 -7.49 16.19
C LEU A 109 -18.84 -6.86 17.09
N ARG A 110 -18.54 -6.77 18.40
CA ARG A 110 -19.46 -6.16 19.36
C ARG A 110 -19.78 -4.74 18.92
N THR A 111 -21.07 -4.47 18.76
CA THR A 111 -21.61 -3.12 18.53
C THR A 111 -22.16 -2.57 19.83
N TRP A 112 -22.05 -1.26 20.04
CA TRP A 112 -22.80 -0.54 21.07
C TRP A 112 -23.93 0.23 20.39
N ASN A 113 -25.19 -0.10 20.71
CA ASN A 113 -26.37 0.48 20.07
C ASN A 113 -26.36 0.43 18.53
N GLY A 114 -25.81 -0.63 17.93
CA GLY A 114 -25.69 -0.79 16.47
C GLY A 114 -24.49 -0.08 15.83
N PHE A 115 -23.63 0.58 16.64
CA PHE A 115 -22.44 1.27 16.14
C PHE A 115 -21.14 0.56 16.56
N HIS A 116 -20.13 0.64 15.70
CA HIS A 116 -18.75 0.32 16.09
C HIS A 116 -18.14 1.55 16.76
N ILE A 117 -17.67 1.36 18.00
CA ILE A 117 -17.08 2.44 18.80
C ILE A 117 -15.56 2.39 18.65
N TYR A 118 -14.99 3.49 18.21
CA TYR A 118 -13.54 3.67 18.08
C TYR A 118 -13.11 4.81 18.99
N ALA A 119 -12.11 4.56 19.84
CA ALA A 119 -11.37 5.63 20.49
C ALA A 119 -10.20 6.01 19.57
N VAL A 120 -10.38 7.06 18.78
CA VAL A 120 -9.32 7.60 17.91
C VAL A 120 -8.76 8.84 18.59
N ASP A 121 -7.55 8.73 19.14
CA ASP A 121 -6.81 9.88 19.66
C ASP A 121 -6.08 10.59 18.51
N GLY A 122 -6.41 11.87 18.31
CA GLY A 122 -5.81 12.74 17.29
C GLY A 122 -4.73 13.67 17.84
N SER A 123 -4.29 13.46 19.09
CA SER A 123 -3.33 14.34 19.75
C SER A 123 -1.99 14.37 19.01
N THR A 124 -1.64 15.53 18.45
CA THR A 124 -0.33 15.80 17.85
C THR A 124 0.63 16.44 18.85
N ILE A 125 0.55 16.06 20.13
CA ILE A 125 1.36 16.68 21.18
C ILE A 125 2.81 16.21 21.03
N GLN A 126 3.71 17.16 20.81
CA GLN A 126 5.14 16.95 20.94
C GLN A 126 5.47 16.87 22.44
N ILE A 127 5.78 15.66 22.91
CA ILE A 127 6.18 15.43 24.30
C ILE A 127 7.61 15.99 24.48
N PRO A 128 7.89 16.74 25.56
CA PRO A 128 9.19 17.37 25.82
C PRO A 128 10.39 16.43 25.76
#